data_AF-A0A8E2EGA1-F1
#
_entry.id   AF-A0A8E2EGA1-F1
#
_cell.length_a   1.000
_cell.length_b   1.000
_cell.length_c   1.000
_cell.angle_alpha   90.00
_cell.angle_beta   90.00
_cell.angle_gamma   90.00
#
_symmetry.space_group_name_H-M   'P 1'
#
loop_
_entity.id
_entity.type
_entity.pdbx_description
1 polymer ?
#
loop_
_entity_poly.entity_id
_entity_poly.type
_entity_poly.pdbx_seq_one_letter_code
_entity_poly.pdbx_strand_id
1 'polypeptide(L)' 'ISVYRLYLNPLRQFPGETFAALSKWHRYNLARVGQTNHYLSRQHRKYDDIVRVGPNEISVADP' A
#
# COMPACT_ATOMS: atom_id res chain seq x y z
N ILE A 1 2.52 18.71 -0.98
CA ILE A 1 3.07 17.42 -1.47
C ILE A 1 2.04 16.27 -1.38
N SER A 2 1.12 16.27 -0.42
CA SER A 2 0.12 15.20 -0.23
C SER A 2 -0.98 15.16 -1.29
N VAL A 3 -1.47 16.31 -1.77
CA VAL A 3 -2.57 16.38 -2.75
C VAL A 3 -2.16 15.83 -4.12
N TYR A 4 -0.93 16.14 -4.59
CA TYR A 4 -0.40 15.60 -5.85
C TYR A 4 -0.31 14.06 -5.83
N ARG A 5 0.11 13.47 -4.71
CA ARG A 5 0.28 12.02 -4.57
C ARG A 5 -1.05 11.25 -4.54
N LEU A 6 -2.13 11.91 -4.13
CA LEU A 6 -3.47 11.35 -4.10
C LEU A 6 -4.21 11.52 -5.42
N TYR A 7 -4.08 12.69 -6.07
CA TYR A 7 -4.92 13.04 -7.21
C TYR A 7 -4.22 12.99 -8.57
N LEU A 8 -2.92 13.28 -8.64
CA LEU A 8 -2.15 13.40 -9.89
C LEU A 8 -1.13 12.27 -10.08
N ASN A 9 -1.04 11.31 -9.16
CA ASN A 9 -0.11 10.19 -9.28
C ASN A 9 -0.73 9.10 -10.18
N PRO A 10 -0.04 8.64 -11.24
CA PRO A 10 -0.50 7.52 -12.08
C PRO A 10 -0.78 6.23 -11.29
N LEU A 11 -0.19 6.10 -10.10
CA LEU A 11 -0.43 4.99 -9.18
C LEU A 11 -1.79 5.05 -8.45
N ARG A 12 -2.68 6.00 -8.78
CA ARG A 12 -4.07 6.04 -8.28
C ARG A 12 -4.95 4.93 -8.85
N GLN A 13 -4.61 4.44 -10.05
CA GLN A 13 -5.38 3.38 -10.71
C GLN A 13 -5.30 2.03 -9.98
N PHE A 14 -4.29 1.84 -9.13
CA PHE A 14 -4.11 0.61 -8.38
C PHE A 14 -4.89 0.64 -7.07
N PRO A 15 -5.68 -0.41 -6.78
CA PRO A 15 -6.43 -0.50 -5.54
C PRO A 15 -5.47 -0.60 -4.34
N GLY A 16 -5.80 0.10 -3.26
CA GLY A 16 -4.99 0.13 -2.05
C GLY A 16 -5.48 1.17 -1.06
N GLU A 17 -5.06 1.05 0.19
CA GLU A 17 -5.51 1.96 1.25
C GLU A 17 -4.95 3.37 1.04
N THR A 18 -5.84 4.35 1.00
CA THR A 18 -5.50 5.78 0.85
C THR A 18 -4.55 6.28 1.94
N PHE A 19 -4.57 5.65 3.13
CA PHE A 19 -3.62 5.91 4.20
C PHE A 19 -2.19 5.44 3.88
N ALA A 20 -2.03 4.35 3.14
CA ALA A 20 -0.74 3.87 2.65
C ALA A 20 -0.15 4.81 1.57
N ALA A 21 -1.01 5.49 0.80
CA ALA A 21 -0.58 6.51 -0.15
C ALA A 21 -0.08 7.81 0.54
N LEU A 22 -0.53 8.07 1.78
CA LEU A 22 -0.17 9.27 2.54
C LEU A 22 1.06 9.08 3.43
N SER A 23 1.22 7.92 4.07
CA SER A 23 2.31 7.72 5.02
C SER A 23 2.77 6.26 5.12
N LYS A 24 4.08 6.05 5.22
CA LYS A 24 4.68 4.72 5.51
C LYS A 24 4.61 4.35 7.00
N TRP A 25 3.99 5.19 7.83
CA TRP A 25 4.04 5.08 9.29
C TRP A 25 3.31 3.83 9.79
N HIS A 26 2.16 3.51 9.19
CA HIS A 26 1.43 2.27 9.48
C HIS A 26 2.29 1.03 9.19
N ARG A 27 3.01 1.03 8.06
CA ARG A 27 3.92 -0.06 7.68
C ARG A 27 5.14 -0.14 8.60
N TYR A 28 5.67 1.01 9.04
CA TYR A 28 6.76 1.03 10.02
C TYR A 28 6.32 0.42 11.35
N ASN A 29 5.11 0.73 11.82
CA ASN A 29 4.55 0.12 13.02
C ASN A 29 4.35 -1.40 12.83
N LEU A 30 3.77 -1.83 11.71
CA LEU A 30 3.62 -3.25 11.37
C LEU A 30 4.96 -3.99 11.30
N ALA A 31 5.99 -3.35 10.76
CA ALA A 31 7.35 -3.90 10.69
C ALA A 31 7.97 -4.04 12.07
N ARG A 32 7.77 -3.06 12.97
CA ARG A 32 8.20 -3.17 14.38
C ARG A 32 7.55 -4.33 15.11
N VAL A 33 6.30 -4.65 14.78
CA VAL A 33 5.56 -5.80 15.36
C VAL A 33 5.81 -7.11 14.60
N GLY A 34 6.50 -7.06 13.46
CA GLY A 34 6.77 -8.25 12.62
C GLY A 34 5.56 -8.76 11.82
N GLN A 35 4.48 -7.97 11.73
CA GLN A 35 3.23 -8.36 11.06
C GLN A 35 3.11 -7.87 9.61
N THR A 36 4.17 -7.31 9.03
CA THR A 36 4.16 -6.79 7.66
C THR A 36 3.68 -7.83 6.64
N ASN A 37 4.14 -9.06 6.74
CA ASN A 37 3.76 -10.14 5.82
C ASN A 37 2.27 -10.50 5.95
N HIS A 38 1.76 -10.65 7.17
CA HIS A 38 0.35 -10.94 7.40
C HIS A 38 -0.57 -9.82 6.89
N TYR A 39 -0.17 -8.57 7.10
CA TYR A 39 -0.89 -7.41 6.59
C TYR A 39 -0.89 -7.39 5.05
N LEU A 40 0.27 -7.65 4.44
CA LEU A 40 0.41 -7.69 2.99
C LEU A 40 -0.46 -8.80 2.37
N SER A 41 -0.41 -10.02 2.91
CA SER A 41 -1.27 -11.12 2.46
C SER A 41 -2.77 -10.81 2.63
N ARG A 42 -3.16 -10.11 3.70
CA ARG A 42 -4.55 -9.64 3.89
C ARG A 42 -4.95 -8.61 2.85
N GLN A 43 -4.05 -7.71 2.50
CA GLN A 43 -4.28 -6.68 1.48
C GLN A 43 -4.43 -7.31 0.10
N HIS A 44 -3.56 -8.24 -0.29
CA HIS A 44 -3.68 -8.99 -1.54
C HIS A 44 -5.00 -9.78 -1.59
N ARG A 45 -5.42 -10.43 -0.50
CA ARG A 45 -6.74 -11.08 -0.42
C ARG A 45 -7.94 -10.13 -0.55
N LYS A 46 -7.78 -8.85 -0.21
CA LYS A 46 -8.87 -7.87 -0.19
C LYS A 46 -8.99 -7.09 -1.50
N TYR A 47 -7.86 -6.75 -2.12
CA TYR A 47 -7.79 -5.81 -3.24
C TYR A 47 -7.33 -6.41 -4.56
N ASP A 48 -6.94 -7.69 -4.60
CA ASP A 48 -6.37 -8.41 -5.74
C ASP A 48 -4.81 -8.40 -5.75
N ASP A 49 -4.22 -9.04 -6.75
CA ASP A 49 -2.78 -9.31 -6.84
C ASP A 49 -1.89 -8.06 -6.81
N ILE A 50 -2.42 -6.90 -7.20
CA ILE A 50 -1.68 -5.63 -7.25
C ILE A 50 -2.23 -4.67 -6.21
N VAL A 51 -1.44 -4.38 -5.17
CA VAL A 51 -1.86 -3.48 -4.09
C VAL A 51 -0.85 -2.36 -3.86
N ARG A 52 -1.34 -1.13 -3.69
CA ARG A 52 -0.50 0.02 -3.36
C ARG A 52 -0.13 0.01 -1.88
N VAL A 53 1.15 -0.20 -1.57
CA VAL A 53 1.70 -0.27 -0.20
C VAL A 53 2.35 1.02 0.28
N GLY A 54 2.56 1.98 -0.62
CA GLY A 54 3.22 3.24 -0.29
C GLY A 54 2.90 4.37 -1.27
N PRO A 55 3.44 5.58 -1.01
CA PRO A 55 3.24 6.74 -1.87
C PRO A 55 3.71 6.48 -3.32
N ASN A 56 4.84 5.77 -3.48
CA ASN A 56 5.45 5.39 -4.76
C ASN A 56 5.83 3.89 -4.79
N GLU A 57 5.15 3.05 -4.01
CA GLU A 57 5.46 1.61 -3.92
C GLU A 57 4.19 0.79 -4.12
N ILE A 58 4.31 -0.24 -4.96
CA ILE A 58 3.29 -1.24 -5.23
C ILE A 58 3.85 -2.62 -4.85
N SER A 59 2.99 -3.46 -4.30
CA SER A 59 3.26 -4.88 -4.11
C SER A 59 2.47 -5.63 -5.17
N VAL A 60 3.16 -6.52 -5.87
CA VAL A 60 2.56 -7.43 -6.84
C VAL A 60 2.78 -8.84 -6.31
N ALA A 61 1.69 -9.57 -6.11
CA ALA A 61 1.71 -10.99 -5.84
C ALA A 61 1.22 -11.69 -7.10
N ASP A 62 2.13 -12.03 -8.00
CA ASP A 62 1.81 -12.85 -9.18
C ASP A 62 1.83 -14.33 -8.74
N PRO A 63 0.80 -15.14 -9.08
CA PRO A 63 0.68 -16.54 -8.65
C PRO A 63 1.76 -17.50 -9.17
#